data_AF-U6RN37-F1
#
_entry.id   AF-U6RN37-F1
#
_cell.length_a   1.000
_cell.length_b   1.000
_cell.length_c   1.000
_cell.angle_alpha   90.00
_cell.angle_beta   90.00
_cell.angle_gamma   90.00
#
_symmetry.space_group_name_H-M   'P 1'
#
loop_
_entity.id
_entity.type
_entity.pdbx_description
1 polymer ?
#
loop_
_entity_poly.entity_id
_entity_poly.type
_entity_poly.pdbx_seq_one_letter_code
_entity_poly.pdbx_strand_id
1 'polypeptide(L)'
;MKKTWLICLVLASFVCGCQSKKESNAVLFEKFLDKNVASFAKVMAESGVDTIQAKKYCRCVFTQLYGIDSTFFKLPNDSINSLIDKHSLLIEEKCGNLKK
;
A
#
# COMPACT_ATOMS: atom_id res chain seq x y z
N MET A 1 -2.76 -56.25 -18.03
CA MET A 1 -1.80 -55.17 -18.34
C MET A 1 -2.30 -54.37 -19.54
N LYS A 2 -2.47 -53.04 -19.36
CA LYS A 2 -2.50 -51.97 -20.39
C LYS A 2 -3.75 -51.97 -21.30
N LYS A 3 -4.44 -50.86 -21.59
CA LYS A 3 -4.37 -49.46 -21.18
C LYS A 3 -5.70 -48.86 -21.67
N THR A 4 -6.47 -48.29 -20.77
CA THR A 4 -7.61 -47.40 -21.02
C THR A 4 -7.14 -46.26 -21.93
N TRP A 5 -7.54 -46.26 -23.21
CA TRP A 5 -7.01 -45.33 -24.23
C TRP A 5 -8.12 -44.62 -25.02
N LEU A 6 -9.22 -44.26 -24.36
CA LEU A 6 -10.30 -43.47 -24.98
C LEU A 6 -10.88 -42.43 -24.00
N ILE A 7 -10.01 -41.62 -23.39
CA ILE A 7 -10.43 -40.37 -22.72
C ILE A 7 -9.39 -39.31 -23.07
N CYS A 8 -9.44 -38.78 -24.29
CA CYS A 8 -8.44 -37.84 -24.78
C CYS A 8 -9.00 -36.53 -25.34
N LEU A 9 -10.29 -36.21 -25.24
CA LEU A 9 -10.84 -35.09 -26.03
C LEU A 9 -11.94 -34.25 -25.37
N VAL A 10 -11.97 -34.10 -24.03
CA VAL A 10 -12.93 -33.16 -23.37
C VAL A 10 -12.30 -32.34 -22.24
N LEU A 11 -10.97 -32.30 -22.11
CA LEU A 11 -10.28 -31.46 -21.12
C LEU A 11 -9.40 -30.38 -21.76
N ALA A 12 -9.76 -29.91 -22.94
CA ALA A 12 -9.43 -28.55 -23.35
C ALA A 12 -10.46 -27.57 -22.75
N SER A 13 -10.73 -27.75 -21.45
CA SER A 13 -11.30 -26.71 -20.60
C SER A 13 -10.41 -25.49 -20.74
N PHE A 14 -10.88 -24.48 -21.47
CA PHE A 14 -11.26 -23.18 -20.91
C PHE A 14 -10.42 -22.60 -19.75
N VAL A 15 -9.13 -22.91 -19.66
CA VAL A 15 -8.18 -22.10 -18.89
C VAL A 15 -7.55 -21.07 -19.82
N CYS A 16 -8.39 -20.31 -20.52
CA CYS A 16 -8.05 -18.91 -20.76
C CYS A 16 -8.13 -18.26 -19.39
N GLY A 17 -7.12 -18.54 -18.56
CA GLY A 17 -6.94 -17.90 -17.27
C GLY A 17 -6.91 -16.42 -17.59
N CYS A 18 -7.97 -15.73 -17.20
CA CYS A 18 -8.02 -14.29 -17.19
C CYS A 18 -6.84 -13.88 -16.31
N GLN A 19 -5.69 -13.59 -16.92
CA GLN A 19 -4.57 -12.96 -16.23
C GLN A 19 -5.07 -11.55 -15.93
N SER A 20 -5.85 -11.42 -14.86
CA SER A 20 -6.09 -10.16 -14.20
C SER A 20 -4.70 -9.64 -13.85
N LYS A 21 -4.16 -8.74 -14.68
CA LYS A 21 -2.84 -8.14 -14.48
C LYS A 21 -2.85 -7.58 -13.07
N LYS A 22 -2.07 -8.18 -12.16
CA LYS A 22 -1.90 -7.64 -10.82
C LYS A 22 -1.31 -6.24 -10.99
N GLU A 23 -2.01 -5.21 -10.50
CA GLU A 23 -1.50 -3.84 -10.51
C GLU A 23 -0.16 -3.82 -9.73
N SER A 24 0.82 -3.08 -10.24
CA SER A 24 2.11 -2.96 -9.55
C SER A 24 1.95 -2.21 -8.23
N ASN A 25 2.90 -2.39 -7.31
CA ASN A 25 2.86 -1.68 -6.03
C ASN A 25 2.83 -0.15 -6.21
N ALA A 26 3.51 0.37 -7.24
CA ALA A 26 3.50 1.80 -7.56
C ALA A 26 2.11 2.27 -7.97
N VAL A 27 1.43 1.52 -8.85
CA VAL A 27 0.07 1.86 -9.29
C VAL A 27 -0.91 1.81 -8.12
N LEU A 28 -0.81 0.78 -7.27
CA LEU A 28 -1.64 0.65 -6.08
C LEU A 28 -1.37 1.77 -5.07
N PHE A 29 -0.10 2.10 -4.83
CA PHE A 29 0.29 3.16 -3.92
C PHE A 29 -0.29 4.51 -4.36
N GLU A 30 -0.05 4.93 -5.60
CA GLU A 30 -0.55 6.19 -6.15
C GLU A 30 -2.08 6.25 -6.12
N LYS A 31 -2.75 5.14 -6.48
CA LYS A 31 -4.22 5.04 -6.48
C LYS A 31 -4.85 5.27 -5.10
N PHE A 32 -4.17 4.88 -4.03
CA PHE A 32 -4.69 5.03 -2.66
C PHE A 32 -4.07 6.20 -1.88
N LEU A 33 -2.97 6.79 -2.36
CA LEU A 33 -2.24 7.85 -1.67
C LEU A 33 -3.14 9.03 -1.30
N ASP A 34 -3.87 9.58 -2.27
CA ASP A 34 -4.72 10.75 -2.04
C ASP A 34 -5.85 10.48 -1.03
N LYS A 35 -6.46 9.30 -1.10
CA LYS A 35 -7.53 8.89 -0.18
C LYS A 35 -7.01 8.71 1.24
N ASN A 36 -5.83 8.11 1.39
CA ASN A 36 -5.21 7.90 2.69
C ASN A 36 -4.74 9.24 3.29
N VAL A 37 -4.15 10.12 2.48
CA VAL A 37 -3.77 11.49 2.88
C VAL A 37 -4.98 12.32 3.31
N ALA A 38 -6.10 12.23 2.59
CA ALA A 38 -7.33 12.92 2.98
C ALA A 38 -7.90 12.39 4.30
N SER A 39 -7.86 11.07 4.50
CA SER A 39 -8.35 10.40 5.71
C SER A 39 -7.49 10.78 6.93
N PHE A 40 -6.17 10.77 6.77
CA PHE A 40 -5.23 11.24 7.81
C PHE A 40 -5.49 12.71 8.17
N ALA A 41 -5.58 13.58 7.16
CA ALA A 41 -5.80 15.00 7.40
C ALA A 41 -7.11 15.29 8.15
N LYS A 42 -8.16 14.50 7.91
CA LYS A 42 -9.42 14.59 8.66
C LYS A 42 -9.21 14.28 10.15
N VAL A 43 -8.55 13.16 10.46
CA VAL A 43 -8.25 12.76 11.85
C VAL A 43 -7.38 13.81 12.55
N MET A 44 -6.40 14.37 11.85
CA MET A 44 -5.54 15.41 12.41
C MET A 44 -6.27 16.74 12.64
N ALA A 45 -7.22 17.09 11.77
CA ALA A 45 -8.06 18.28 11.94
C ALA A 45 -8.93 18.19 13.19
N GLU A 46 -9.46 17.00 13.50
CA GLU A 46 -10.19 16.72 14.74
C GLU A 46 -9.30 16.94 15.99
N SER A 47 -7.98 16.87 15.82
CA SER A 47 -6.97 17.15 16.86
C SER A 47 -6.42 18.59 16.83
N GLY A 48 -7.00 19.48 16.03
CA GLY A 48 -6.61 20.89 15.93
C GLY A 48 -5.44 21.21 14.99
N VAL A 49 -4.92 20.22 14.25
CA VAL A 49 -3.81 20.44 13.31
C VAL A 49 -4.32 21.00 11.99
N ASP A 50 -3.61 21.97 11.42
CA ASP A 50 -3.91 22.53 10.11
C ASP A 50 -3.96 21.45 9.01
N THR A 51 -5.06 21.42 8.27
CA THR A 51 -5.29 20.36 7.26
C THR A 51 -4.27 20.39 6.12
N ILE A 52 -3.74 21.57 5.75
CA ILE A 52 -2.73 21.69 4.69
C ILE A 52 -1.41 21.10 5.18
N GLN A 53 -1.00 21.45 6.39
CA GLN A 53 0.18 20.89 7.04
C GLN A 53 0.05 19.37 7.22
N ALA A 54 -1.09 18.88 7.70
CA ALA A 54 -1.36 17.46 7.87
C ALA A 54 -1.26 16.68 6.54
N LYS A 55 -1.84 17.22 5.45
CA LYS A 55 -1.74 16.60 4.13
C LYS A 55 -0.30 16.53 3.63
N LYS A 56 0.44 17.64 3.76
CA LYS A 56 1.85 17.73 3.33
C LYS A 56 2.72 16.72 4.08
N TYR A 57 2.57 16.68 5.41
CA TYR A 57 3.29 15.75 6.27
C TYR A 57 2.96 14.30 5.92
N CYS A 58 1.67 13.94 5.86
CA CYS A 58 1.23 12.58 5.56
C CYS A 58 1.73 12.08 4.20
N ARG A 59 1.66 12.92 3.17
CA ARG A 59 2.18 12.56 1.85
C ARG A 59 3.67 12.27 1.92
N CYS A 60 4.44 13.11 2.61
CA CYS A 60 5.87 12.87 2.79
C CYS A 60 6.14 11.53 3.49
N VAL A 61 5.49 11.27 4.63
CA VAL A 61 5.66 10.03 5.40
C VAL A 61 5.36 8.81 4.53
N PHE A 62 4.22 8.78 3.84
CA PHE A 62 3.86 7.65 2.99
C PHE A 62 4.81 7.45 1.82
N THR A 63 5.33 8.52 1.22
CA THR A 63 6.36 8.42 0.18
C THR A 63 7.68 7.86 0.74
N GLN A 64 8.10 8.27 1.94
CA GLN A 64 9.31 7.71 2.58
C GLN A 64 9.12 6.23 2.93
N LEU A 65 7.98 5.86 3.52
CA LEU A 65 7.66 4.47 3.82
C LEU A 65 7.61 3.60 2.56
N TYR A 66 7.06 4.10 1.46
CA TYR A 66 7.08 3.41 0.17
C TYR A 66 8.51 3.19 -0.36
N GLY A 67 9.40 4.18 -0.18
CA GLY A 67 10.81 4.05 -0.55
C GLY A 67 11.58 3.03 0.29
N ILE A 68 11.17 2.84 1.56
CA ILE A 68 11.75 1.85 2.48
C ILE A 68 11.21 0.45 2.18
N ASP A 69 9.88 0.33 2.05
CA ASP A 69 9.18 -0.89 1.74
C ASP A 69 8.00 -0.59 0.80
N SER A 70 8.16 -0.91 -0.47
CA SER A 70 7.11 -0.72 -1.49
C SER A 70 5.85 -1.55 -1.24
N THR A 71 5.83 -2.44 -0.25
CA THR A 71 4.68 -3.24 0.15
C THR A 71 4.03 -2.81 1.46
N PHE A 72 4.52 -1.75 2.12
CA PHE A 72 4.10 -1.36 3.47
C PHE A 72 2.58 -1.21 3.63
N PHE A 73 1.89 -0.72 2.58
CA PHE A 73 0.44 -0.51 2.58
C PHE A 73 -0.39 -1.81 2.58
N LYS A 74 0.27 -2.97 2.46
CA LYS A 74 -0.32 -4.31 2.60
C LYS A 74 -0.11 -4.89 4.00
N LEU A 75 0.69 -4.24 4.83
CA LEU A 75 1.00 -4.71 6.17
C LEU A 75 -0.17 -4.44 7.13
N PRO A 76 -0.32 -5.27 8.19
CA PRO A 76 -1.19 -4.94 9.31
C PRO A 76 -0.78 -3.62 9.97
N ASN A 77 -1.74 -2.92 10.59
CA ASN A 77 -1.49 -1.62 11.23
C ASN A 77 -0.34 -1.64 12.25
N ASP A 78 -0.24 -2.69 13.08
CA ASP A 78 0.83 -2.80 14.08
C ASP A 78 2.22 -2.88 13.42
N SER A 79 2.31 -3.55 12.27
CA SER A 79 3.54 -3.62 11.49
C SER A 79 3.88 -2.30 10.80
N ILE A 80 2.87 -1.51 10.39
CA ILE A 80 3.07 -0.16 9.87
C ILE A 80 3.62 0.76 10.97
N ASN A 81 3.07 0.70 12.18
CA ASN A 81 3.56 1.47 13.32
C ASN A 81 5.01 1.09 13.65
N SER A 82 5.32 -0.20 13.70
CA SER A 82 6.70 -0.67 13.91
C SER A 82 7.66 -0.19 12.82
N LEU A 83 7.22 -0.15 11.55
CA LEU A 83 8.01 0.40 10.45
C LEU A 83 8.27 1.90 10.63
N ILE A 84 7.24 2.66 11.02
CA ILE A 84 7.37 4.10 11.31
C ILE A 84 8.35 4.31 12.47
N ASP A 85 8.19 3.60 13.58
CA ASP A 85 9.04 3.74 14.77
C ASP A 85 10.49 3.42 14.46
N LYS A 86 10.73 2.33 13.72
CA LYS A 86 12.07 1.90 13.29
C LYS A 86 12.77 2.95 12.42
N HIS A 87 11.99 3.70 11.63
CA HIS A 87 12.51 4.71 10.71
C HIS A 87 12.17 6.15 11.13
N SER A 88 11.79 6.36 12.39
CA SER A 88 11.34 7.64 12.94
C SER A 88 12.35 8.77 12.69
N LEU A 89 13.62 8.56 13.00
CA LEU A 89 14.68 9.55 12.77
C LEU A 89 14.79 9.97 11.30
N LEU A 90 14.71 9.01 10.38
CA LEU A 90 14.74 9.30 8.94
C LEU A 90 13.49 10.07 8.50
N ILE A 91 12.33 9.67 9.00
CA ILE A 91 11.06 10.33 8.70
C ILE A 91 11.07 11.77 9.22
N GLU A 92 11.54 12.00 10.46
CA GLU A 92 11.67 13.34 11.03
C GLU A 92 12.67 14.20 10.26
N GLU A 93 13.81 13.64 9.85
CA GLU A 93 14.81 14.34 9.02
C GLU A 93 14.22 14.78 7.67
N LYS A 94 13.45 13.91 7.00
CA LYS A 94 12.92 14.18 5.65
C LYS A 94 11.60 14.95 5.64
N CYS A 95 10.72 14.68 6.60
CA CYS A 95 9.36 15.20 6.63
C CYS A 95 9.14 16.27 7.71
N GLY A 96 10.11 16.45 8.62
CA GLY A 96 9.98 17.31 9.78
C GLY A 96 9.03 16.71 10.83
N ASN A 97 8.56 17.58 11.72
CA ASN A 97 7.58 17.23 12.74
C ASN A 97 6.25 17.91 12.48
N LEU A 98 5.16 17.18 12.72
CA LEU A 98 3.82 17.73 12.71
C LEU A 98 3.64 18.55 13.99
N LYS A 99 3.66 19.87 13.86
CA LYS A 99 3.47 20.77 15.01
C LYS A 99 1.97 20.90 15.26
N LYS A 100 1.55 20.64 16.49
CA LYS A 100 0.21 21.03 16.97
C LYS A 100 0.16 22.54 17.18
#